data_AF-A0A1V1TTD0-F1
#
_entry.id   AF-A0A1V1TTD0-F1
#
_cell.length_a   1.000
_cell.length_b   1.000
_cell.length_c   1.000
_cell.angle_alpha   90.00
_cell.angle_beta   90.00
_cell.angle_gamma   90.00
#
_symmetry.space_group_name_H-M   'P 1'
#
loop_
_entity.id
_entity.type
_entity.pdbx_description
1 polymer ?
#
loop_
_entity_poly.entity_id
_entity_poly.type
_entity_poly.pdbx_seq_one_letter_code
_entity_poly.pdbx_strand_id
1 'polypeptide(L)'
;MDLLDLASVKRATKDFLSREGPCGRLDVLFDNAGTGALKNAPSSPQGHEYHFSINVLGGFLLTLLLAPIISRTACNLPPNSVRVVWSASVMVDMMSPESGIKPQFLQDTRTVHDVAELYATSKTAGWFLASEFSRRQVSSNSGVVFVAGNPGNYVTNCVSTPACFPYILQLSAEPSLN
;
A
#
# COMPACT_ATOMS: atom_id res chain seq x y z
N MET A 1 -4.80 15.86 -1.58
CA MET A 1 -5.54 14.58 -1.45
C MET A 1 -5.23 14.03 -0.08
N ASP A 2 -6.24 13.59 0.66
CA ASP A 2 -6.09 12.85 1.91
C ASP A 2 -6.54 11.40 1.68
N LEU A 3 -5.69 10.43 1.99
CA LEU A 3 -6.00 9.00 1.83
C LEU A 3 -6.84 8.44 2.98
N LEU A 4 -6.89 9.13 4.12
CA LEU A 4 -7.73 8.75 5.25
C LEU A 4 -9.22 9.02 4.96
N ASP A 5 -9.53 10.01 4.12
CA ASP A 5 -10.90 10.33 3.67
C ASP A 5 -11.16 9.85 2.24
N LEU A 6 -11.95 8.78 2.11
CA LEU A 6 -12.33 8.22 0.80
C LEU A 6 -13.08 9.23 -0.09
N ALA A 7 -13.76 10.23 0.47
CA ALA A 7 -14.38 11.29 -0.31
C ALA A 7 -13.32 12.23 -0.90
N SER A 8 -12.25 12.53 -0.16
CA SER A 8 -11.10 13.27 -0.70
C SER A 8 -10.40 12.51 -1.82
N VAL A 9 -10.28 11.19 -1.74
CA VAL A 9 -9.70 10.37 -2.81
C VAL A 9 -10.53 10.52 -4.08
N LYS A 10 -11.86 10.32 -4.01
CA LYS A 10 -12.77 10.48 -5.16
C LYS A 10 -12.66 11.86 -5.81
N ARG A 11 -12.63 12.93 -5.02
CA ARG A 11 -12.47 14.31 -5.52
C ARG A 11 -11.14 14.49 -6.25
N ALA A 12 -10.04 14.03 -5.64
CA ALA A 12 -8.71 14.13 -6.22
C ALA A 12 -8.58 13.33 -7.52
N THR A 13 -9.11 12.10 -7.57
CA THR A 13 -9.10 11.30 -8.79
C THR A 13 -9.90 11.95 -9.92
N LYS A 14 -11.08 12.53 -9.60
CA LYS A 14 -11.88 13.26 -10.59
C LYS A 14 -11.13 14.48 -11.14
N ASP A 15 -10.49 15.26 -10.27
CA ASP A 15 -9.68 16.42 -10.66
C ASP A 15 -8.52 15.98 -11.57
N PHE A 16 -7.76 14.95 -11.17
CA PHE A 16 -6.69 14.38 -11.98
C PHE A 16 -7.16 13.97 -13.37
N LEU A 17 -8.22 13.14 -13.46
CA LEU A 17 -8.77 12.68 -14.73
C LEU A 17 -9.28 13.84 -15.60
N SER A 18 -9.81 14.91 -14.99
CA SER A 18 -10.26 16.08 -15.75
C SER A 18 -9.11 16.87 -16.37
N ARG A 19 -7.94 16.90 -15.71
CA ARG A 19 -6.74 17.58 -16.20
C ARG A 19 -6.03 16.78 -17.29
N GLU A 20 -5.96 15.46 -17.11
CA GLU A 20 -5.41 14.54 -18.11
C GLU A 20 -6.28 14.51 -19.39
N GLY A 21 -7.60 14.63 -19.23
CA GLY A 21 -8.54 14.64 -20.36
C GLY A 21 -8.61 13.31 -21.12
N PRO A 22 -9.23 13.30 -22.32
CA PRO A 22 -9.45 12.07 -23.09
C PRO A 22 -8.17 11.41 -23.61
N CYS A 23 -7.13 12.22 -23.90
CA CYS A 23 -5.86 11.78 -24.47
C CYS A 23 -4.77 11.57 -23.43
N GLY A 24 -5.02 11.90 -22.16
CA GLY A 24 -4.06 11.73 -21.09
C GLY A 24 -3.78 10.27 -20.74
N ARG A 25 -2.68 10.06 -20.01
CA ARG A 25 -2.13 8.74 -19.71
C ARG A 25 -1.59 8.65 -18.29
N LEU A 26 -1.46 7.44 -17.79
CA LEU A 26 -0.83 7.17 -16.50
C LEU A 26 0.03 5.92 -16.61
N ASP A 27 1.34 6.11 -16.72
CA ASP A 27 2.31 5.02 -16.89
C ASP A 27 2.66 4.35 -15.54
N VAL A 28 2.70 5.12 -14.44
CA VAL A 28 3.05 4.60 -13.11
C VAL A 28 2.14 5.19 -12.04
N LEU A 29 1.49 4.32 -11.27
CA LEU A 29 0.87 4.65 -9.99
C LEU A 29 1.70 4.06 -8.86
N PHE A 30 2.11 4.89 -7.92
CA PHE A 30 2.86 4.45 -6.74
C PHE A 30 2.03 4.73 -5.49
N ASP A 31 1.39 3.68 -4.96
CA ASP A 31 0.66 3.69 -3.69
C ASP A 31 1.65 3.61 -2.52
N ASN A 32 2.41 4.70 -2.36
CA ASN A 32 3.43 4.87 -1.34
C ASN A 32 2.92 5.57 -0.07
N ALA A 33 2.00 6.51 -0.24
CA ALA A 33 1.55 7.35 0.87
C ALA A 33 0.92 6.50 1.98
N GLY A 34 1.27 6.84 3.21
CA GLY A 34 0.88 6.10 4.40
C GLY A 34 1.65 6.57 5.63
N THR A 35 1.37 5.95 6.76
CA THR A 35 2.06 6.21 8.03
C THR A 35 2.63 4.94 8.61
N GLY A 36 3.66 5.09 9.44
CA GLY A 36 4.13 4.05 10.35
C GLY A 36 3.12 3.79 11.45
N ALA A 37 3.48 2.83 12.32
CA ALA A 37 2.73 2.48 13.51
C ALA A 37 2.48 3.70 14.42
N LEU A 38 1.23 4.08 14.59
CA LEU A 38 0.78 5.22 15.38
C LEU A 38 -0.16 4.76 16.50
N LYS A 39 0.25 4.99 17.75
CA LYS A 39 -0.58 4.68 18.93
C LYS A 39 -1.73 5.68 19.06
N ASN A 40 -2.89 5.19 19.49
CA ASN A 40 -4.11 5.99 19.72
C ASN A 40 -4.54 6.81 18.49
N ALA A 41 -4.28 6.30 17.28
CA ALA A 41 -4.70 6.95 16.05
C ALA A 41 -6.24 6.99 15.98
N PRO A 42 -6.84 8.10 15.49
CA PRO A 42 -8.28 8.20 15.35
C PRO A 42 -8.78 7.29 14.22
N SER A 43 -10.01 6.79 14.32
CA SER A 43 -10.67 6.12 13.19
C SER A 43 -10.81 7.08 12.00
N SER A 44 -10.86 6.52 10.78
CA SER A 44 -11.15 7.31 9.59
C SER A 44 -12.56 7.92 9.64
N PRO A 45 -12.86 8.94 8.81
CA PRO A 45 -14.21 9.50 8.71
C PRO A 45 -15.28 8.46 8.36
N GLN A 46 -14.90 7.35 7.73
CA GLN A 46 -15.77 6.23 7.39
C GLN A 46 -15.85 5.15 8.50
N GLY A 47 -15.17 5.36 9.63
CA GLY A 47 -15.21 4.46 10.80
C GLY A 47 -14.28 3.26 10.72
N HIS A 48 -13.37 3.22 9.75
CA HIS A 48 -12.37 2.15 9.63
C HIS A 48 -11.14 2.43 10.50
N GLU A 49 -10.38 1.38 10.84
CA GLU A 49 -9.11 1.53 11.53
C GLU A 49 -8.12 2.38 10.72
N TYR A 50 -7.33 3.18 11.42
CA TYR A 50 -6.49 4.23 10.85
C TYR A 50 -5.48 3.72 9.82
N HIS A 51 -4.62 2.76 10.20
CA HIS A 51 -3.56 2.24 9.32
C HIS A 51 -4.16 1.53 8.12
N PHE A 52 -5.20 0.74 8.33
CA PHE A 52 -5.93 0.08 7.25
C PHE A 52 -6.57 1.10 6.30
N SER A 53 -7.10 2.20 6.81
CA SER A 53 -7.68 3.26 5.98
C SER A 53 -6.63 3.96 5.13
N ILE A 54 -5.61 4.51 5.78
CA ILE A 54 -4.63 5.40 5.12
C ILE A 54 -3.62 4.64 4.27
N ASN A 55 -3.18 3.44 4.70
CA ASN A 55 -2.18 2.64 3.98
C ASN A 55 -2.80 1.69 2.95
N VAL A 56 -4.11 1.40 3.02
CA VAL A 56 -4.75 0.36 2.21
C VAL A 56 -5.99 0.88 1.48
N LEU A 57 -7.04 1.25 2.21
CA LEU A 57 -8.35 1.55 1.60
C LEU A 57 -8.29 2.77 0.67
N GLY A 58 -7.56 3.82 1.06
CA GLY A 58 -7.36 5.01 0.23
C GLY A 58 -6.67 4.68 -1.09
N GLY A 59 -5.52 3.99 -1.04
CA GLY A 59 -4.79 3.55 -2.23
C GLY A 59 -5.57 2.55 -3.08
N PHE A 60 -6.30 1.64 -2.44
CA PHE A 60 -7.18 0.68 -3.13
C PHE A 60 -8.26 1.38 -3.95
N LEU A 61 -8.95 2.34 -3.33
CA LEU A 61 -9.96 3.13 -4.03
C LEU A 61 -9.34 3.96 -5.15
N LEU A 62 -8.17 4.58 -4.91
CA LEU A 62 -7.44 5.34 -5.93
C LEU A 62 -7.10 4.47 -7.15
N THR A 63 -6.50 3.29 -6.91
CA THR A 63 -6.18 2.31 -7.95
C THR A 63 -7.42 1.88 -8.73
N LEU A 64 -8.54 1.59 -8.05
CA LEU A 64 -9.79 1.22 -8.72
C LEU A 64 -10.33 2.34 -9.62
N LEU A 65 -10.30 3.59 -9.15
CA LEU A 65 -10.81 4.73 -9.91
C LEU A 65 -9.91 5.09 -11.09
N LEU A 66 -8.60 4.84 -10.99
CA LEU A 66 -7.62 5.07 -12.06
C LEU A 66 -7.45 3.86 -12.99
N ALA A 67 -8.01 2.70 -12.67
CA ALA A 67 -7.88 1.50 -13.48
C ALA A 67 -8.21 1.72 -14.97
N PRO A 68 -9.27 2.47 -15.36
CA PRO A 68 -9.56 2.69 -16.78
C PRO A 68 -8.45 3.43 -17.56
N ILE A 69 -7.84 4.47 -16.97
CA ILE A 69 -6.75 5.22 -17.63
C ILE A 69 -5.45 4.39 -17.65
N ILE A 70 -5.17 3.64 -16.58
CA ILE A 70 -4.00 2.74 -16.48
C ILE A 70 -4.09 1.64 -17.54
N SER A 71 -5.23 0.94 -17.63
CA SER A 71 -5.45 -0.10 -18.63
C SER A 71 -5.39 0.44 -20.06
N ARG A 72 -6.02 1.60 -20.34
CA ARG A 72 -5.93 2.24 -21.66
C ARG A 72 -4.49 2.58 -22.03
N THR A 73 -3.71 3.10 -21.07
CA THR A 73 -2.29 3.43 -21.28
C THR A 73 -1.52 2.16 -21.63
N ALA A 74 -1.73 1.07 -20.90
CA ALA A 74 -1.06 -0.20 -21.13
C ALA A 74 -1.40 -0.84 -22.48
N CYS A 75 -2.66 -0.75 -22.94
CA CYS A 75 -3.05 -1.25 -24.26
C CYS A 75 -2.33 -0.57 -25.44
N ASN A 76 -1.83 0.65 -25.25
CA ASN A 76 -1.17 1.44 -26.29
C ASN A 76 0.36 1.39 -26.21
N LEU A 77 0.91 0.67 -25.23
CA LEU A 77 2.35 0.60 -24.97
C LEU A 77 2.86 -0.85 -25.03
N PRO A 78 4.17 -1.07 -25.12
CA PRO A 78 4.74 -2.40 -25.01
C PRO A 78 4.29 -3.11 -23.72
N PRO A 79 4.11 -4.44 -23.72
CA PRO A 79 3.74 -5.19 -22.53
C PRO A 79 4.66 -4.89 -21.34
N ASN A 80 4.08 -4.87 -20.13
CA ASN A 80 4.80 -4.71 -18.86
C ASN A 80 5.48 -3.33 -18.65
N SER A 81 5.08 -2.31 -19.41
CA SER A 81 5.58 -0.94 -19.30
C SER A 81 4.85 -0.10 -18.25
N VAL A 82 3.55 -0.35 -18.05
CA VAL A 82 2.70 0.36 -17.08
C VAL A 82 2.68 -0.37 -15.74
N ARG A 83 2.78 0.36 -14.63
CA ARG A 83 2.99 -0.23 -13.29
C ARG A 83 2.10 0.36 -12.22
N VAL A 84 1.62 -0.49 -11.33
CA VAL A 84 1.07 -0.09 -10.04
C VAL A 84 1.94 -0.69 -8.94
N VAL A 85 2.52 0.17 -8.10
CA VAL A 85 3.49 -0.21 -7.07
C VAL A 85 2.89 0.02 -5.69
N TRP A 86 2.93 -1.01 -4.86
CA TRP A 86 2.44 -0.98 -3.47
C TRP A 86 3.61 -1.01 -2.49
N SER A 87 3.69 -0.02 -1.60
CA SER A 87 4.72 0.03 -0.55
C SER A 87 4.40 -0.93 0.60
N ALA A 88 5.05 -2.10 0.59
CA ALA A 88 5.01 -3.09 1.67
C ALA A 88 6.05 -2.74 2.77
N SER A 89 6.39 -3.71 3.63
CA SER A 89 7.33 -3.52 4.74
C SER A 89 7.88 -4.87 5.22
N VAL A 90 9.06 -4.86 5.83
CA VAL A 90 9.62 -6.01 6.58
C VAL A 90 8.66 -6.54 7.66
N MET A 91 7.76 -5.68 8.14
CA MET A 91 6.73 -6.07 9.11
C MET A 91 5.79 -7.15 8.56
N VAL A 92 5.66 -7.27 7.23
CA VAL A 92 4.90 -8.37 6.62
C VAL A 92 5.54 -9.71 7.01
N ASP A 93 6.86 -9.83 6.90
CA ASP A 93 7.58 -11.06 7.20
C ASP A 93 7.72 -11.31 8.72
N MET A 94 7.81 -10.25 9.52
CA MET A 94 8.09 -10.36 10.96
C MET A 94 6.84 -10.53 11.82
N MET A 95 5.71 -9.96 11.42
CA MET A 95 4.56 -9.75 12.31
C MET A 95 3.21 -10.16 11.71
N SER A 96 3.16 -10.56 10.43
CA SER A 96 1.91 -11.11 9.89
C SER A 96 1.62 -12.46 10.53
N PRO A 97 0.36 -12.73 10.94
CA PRO A 97 -0.10 -14.08 11.19
C PRO A 97 0.24 -15.02 10.02
N GLU A 98 0.42 -16.32 10.29
CA GLU A 98 0.66 -17.31 9.22
C GLU A 98 -0.46 -17.35 8.17
N SER A 99 -1.69 -17.04 8.59
CA SER A 99 -2.85 -16.91 7.69
C SER A 99 -2.91 -15.58 6.93
N GLY A 100 -1.92 -14.70 7.10
CA GLY A 100 -1.89 -13.35 6.55
C GLY A 100 -2.76 -12.40 7.36
N ILE A 101 -3.95 -12.08 6.86
CA ILE A 101 -4.88 -11.16 7.53
C ILE A 101 -5.97 -11.97 8.23
N LYS A 102 -6.18 -11.69 9.52
CA LYS A 102 -7.24 -12.34 10.30
C LYS A 102 -8.62 -12.02 9.69
N PRO A 103 -9.45 -13.01 9.35
CA PRO A 103 -10.80 -12.76 8.81
C PRO A 103 -11.68 -11.90 9.73
N GLN A 104 -11.51 -12.06 11.04
CA GLN A 104 -12.24 -11.27 12.05
C GLN A 104 -11.89 -9.78 11.98
N PHE A 105 -10.64 -9.45 11.64
CA PHE A 105 -10.22 -8.07 11.41
C PHE A 105 -10.92 -7.46 10.20
N LEU A 106 -11.11 -8.23 9.13
CA LEU A 106 -11.82 -7.76 7.93
C LEU A 106 -13.32 -7.58 8.17
N GLN A 107 -13.91 -8.35 9.10
CA GLN A 107 -15.30 -8.17 9.52
C GLN A 107 -15.46 -6.98 10.47
N ASP A 108 -14.50 -6.81 11.37
CA ASP A 108 -14.47 -5.72 12.33
C ASP A 108 -13.02 -5.37 12.68
N THR A 109 -12.57 -4.21 12.21
CA THR A 109 -11.18 -3.76 12.40
C THR A 109 -10.85 -3.46 13.87
N ARG A 110 -11.85 -3.41 14.75
CA ARG A 110 -11.68 -3.20 16.19
C ARG A 110 -11.25 -4.46 16.94
N THR A 111 -11.24 -5.63 16.28
CA THR A 111 -10.85 -6.91 16.89
C THR A 111 -9.34 -7.02 17.17
N VAL A 112 -8.53 -6.10 16.63
CA VAL A 112 -7.10 -6.01 16.87
C VAL A 112 -6.79 -4.67 17.55
N HIS A 113 -6.02 -4.73 18.63
CA HIS A 113 -5.64 -3.56 19.43
C HIS A 113 -4.12 -3.30 19.42
N ASP A 114 -3.32 -4.31 19.11
CA ASP A 114 -1.88 -4.15 19.03
C ASP A 114 -1.50 -3.32 17.80
N VAL A 115 -0.80 -2.21 18.04
CA VAL A 115 -0.50 -1.23 16.99
C VAL A 115 0.51 -1.76 15.98
N ALA A 116 1.43 -2.65 16.41
CA ALA A 116 2.36 -3.28 15.49
C ALA A 116 1.62 -4.29 14.59
N GLU A 117 0.68 -5.05 15.14
CA GLU A 117 -0.20 -5.94 14.37
C GLU A 117 -1.09 -5.17 13.39
N LEU A 118 -1.68 -4.04 13.80
CA LEU A 118 -2.48 -3.17 12.90
C LEU A 118 -1.65 -2.65 11.73
N TYR A 119 -0.45 -2.13 12.02
CA TYR A 119 0.45 -1.65 10.97
C TYR A 119 0.91 -2.78 10.05
N ALA A 120 1.32 -3.93 10.60
CA ALA A 120 1.72 -5.11 9.84
C ALA A 120 0.57 -5.57 8.94
N THR A 121 -0.64 -5.71 9.49
CA THR A 121 -1.87 -6.07 8.75
C THR A 121 -2.10 -5.13 7.58
N SER A 122 -1.90 -3.81 7.76
CA SER A 122 -2.03 -2.84 6.66
C SER A 122 -1.00 -3.07 5.55
N LYS A 123 0.24 -3.41 5.89
CA LYS A 123 1.30 -3.68 4.91
C LYS A 123 1.10 -5.02 4.20
N THR A 124 0.59 -6.03 4.90
CA THR A 124 0.21 -7.33 4.33
C THR A 124 -0.96 -7.19 3.37
N ALA A 125 -1.94 -6.34 3.71
CA ALA A 125 -3.04 -6.03 2.81
C ALA A 125 -2.58 -5.35 1.52
N GLY A 126 -1.66 -4.39 1.59
CA GLY A 126 -1.06 -3.79 0.40
C GLY A 126 -0.37 -4.82 -0.50
N TRP A 127 0.36 -5.78 0.08
CA TRP A 127 0.94 -6.89 -0.67
C TRP A 127 -0.15 -7.74 -1.35
N PHE A 128 -1.16 -8.19 -0.58
CA PHE A 128 -2.25 -9.00 -1.11
C PHE A 128 -3.02 -8.29 -2.23
N LEU A 129 -3.21 -6.98 -2.13
CA LEU A 129 -3.82 -6.18 -3.20
C LEU A 129 -2.98 -6.24 -4.48
N ALA A 130 -1.66 -6.04 -4.40
CA ALA A 130 -0.80 -6.16 -5.57
C ALA A 130 -0.90 -7.55 -6.22
N SER A 131 -0.86 -8.62 -5.41
CA SER A 131 -1.01 -10.00 -5.88
C SER A 131 -2.37 -10.26 -6.51
N GLU A 132 -3.46 -9.79 -5.89
CA GLU A 132 -4.82 -10.01 -6.37
C GLU A 132 -5.12 -9.21 -7.63
N PHE A 133 -4.64 -7.96 -7.74
CA PHE A 133 -4.73 -7.19 -8.98
C PHE A 133 -3.94 -7.87 -10.10
N SER A 134 -2.73 -8.35 -9.83
CA SER A 134 -1.93 -9.12 -10.79
C SER A 134 -2.67 -10.38 -11.26
N ARG A 135 -3.32 -11.11 -10.34
CA ARG A 135 -4.11 -12.30 -10.68
C ARG A 135 -5.31 -11.97 -11.57
N ARG A 136 -6.04 -10.88 -11.28
CA ARG A 136 -7.19 -10.44 -12.10
C ARG A 136 -6.78 -9.89 -13.46
N GLN A 137 -5.60 -9.29 -13.56
CA GLN A 137 -5.02 -8.80 -14.81
C GLN A 137 -4.82 -9.91 -15.84
N VAL A 138 -4.42 -11.11 -15.39
CA VAL A 138 -4.26 -12.28 -16.28
C VAL A 138 -5.59 -12.60 -16.99
N SER A 139 -6.73 -12.39 -16.33
CA SER A 139 -8.05 -12.59 -16.93
C SER A 139 -8.46 -11.48 -17.89
N SER A 140 -7.96 -10.24 -17.72
CA SER A 140 -8.33 -9.07 -18.54
C SER A 140 -7.31 -8.72 -19.64
N ASN A 141 -6.15 -9.40 -19.69
CA ASN A 141 -5.04 -9.18 -20.63
C ASN A 141 -4.62 -7.70 -20.79
N SER A 142 -4.64 -6.94 -19.71
CA SER A 142 -4.40 -5.49 -19.74
C SER A 142 -2.93 -5.08 -19.79
N GLY A 143 -1.98 -6.00 -19.59
CA GLY A 143 -0.55 -5.72 -19.71
C GLY A 143 0.07 -4.81 -18.63
N VAL A 144 -0.66 -4.52 -17.55
CA VAL A 144 -0.19 -3.70 -16.42
C VAL A 144 0.48 -4.60 -15.39
N VAL A 145 1.62 -4.17 -14.86
CA VAL A 145 2.34 -4.92 -13.81
C VAL A 145 1.94 -4.39 -12.43
N PHE A 146 1.50 -5.28 -11.55
CA PHE A 146 1.28 -4.96 -10.13
C PHE A 146 2.42 -5.56 -9.32
N VAL A 147 3.08 -4.73 -8.53
CA VAL A 147 4.18 -5.16 -7.67
C VAL A 147 3.99 -4.62 -6.27
N ALA A 148 4.40 -5.41 -5.28
CA ALA A 148 4.59 -4.97 -3.91
C ALA A 148 6.06 -5.12 -3.56
N GLY A 149 6.59 -4.17 -2.79
CA GLY A 149 7.99 -4.21 -2.36
C GLY A 149 8.17 -3.59 -0.99
N ASN A 150 9.00 -4.23 -0.16
CA ASN A 150 9.55 -3.60 1.03
C ASN A 150 10.69 -2.67 0.58
N PRO A 151 10.56 -1.35 0.74
CA PRO A 151 11.57 -0.43 0.26
C PRO A 151 12.82 -0.41 1.17
N GLY A 152 12.76 -1.05 2.35
CA GLY A 152 13.83 -1.06 3.35
C GLY A 152 13.65 0.03 4.40
N ASN A 153 14.69 0.24 5.20
CA ASN A 153 14.68 1.23 6.28
C ASN A 153 15.24 2.57 5.78
N TYR A 154 14.41 3.60 5.77
CA TYR A 154 14.81 4.97 5.45
C TYR A 154 14.67 5.89 6.66
N VAL A 155 15.59 6.84 6.79
CA VAL A 155 15.47 7.91 7.76
C VAL A 155 14.41 8.89 7.26
N THR A 156 13.25 8.88 7.92
CA THR A 156 12.12 9.77 7.62
C THR A 156 11.54 10.30 8.92
N ASN A 157 10.67 11.31 8.85
CA ASN A 157 9.88 11.77 10.00
C ASN A 157 8.78 10.78 10.43
N CYS A 158 8.59 9.68 9.69
CA CYS A 158 7.52 8.70 9.90
C CYS A 158 7.87 7.66 10.98
N VAL A 159 9.17 7.36 11.14
CA VAL A 159 9.67 6.42 12.15
C VAL A 159 10.82 7.10 12.87
N SER A 160 10.66 7.33 14.18
CA SER A 160 11.78 7.73 15.04
C SER A 160 12.61 6.49 15.34
N THR A 161 13.45 6.10 14.38
CA THR A 161 14.36 4.96 14.56
C THR A 161 15.34 5.30 15.68
N PRO A 162 15.35 4.57 16.81
CA PRO A 162 16.37 4.77 17.83
C PRO A 162 17.74 4.62 17.18
N ALA A 163 18.70 5.49 17.51
CA ALA A 163 20.01 5.52 16.84
C ALA A 163 20.74 4.16 16.84
N CYS A 164 20.42 3.27 17.79
CA CYS A 164 20.99 1.92 17.89
C CYS A 164 20.38 0.88 16.93
N PHE A 165 19.18 1.09 16.41
CA PHE A 165 18.51 0.11 15.56
C PHE A 165 19.24 -0.17 14.22
N PRO A 166 19.71 0.83 13.46
CA PRO A 166 20.53 0.55 12.28
C PRO A 166 21.87 -0.14 12.64
N TYR A 167 22.44 0.16 13.81
CA TYR A 167 23.66 -0.49 14.30
C TYR A 167 23.43 -1.97 14.64
N ILE A 168 22.30 -2.32 15.28
CA ILE A 168 21.93 -3.72 15.58
C ILE A 168 21.68 -4.53 14.29
N LEU A 169 21.00 -3.93 13.30
CA LEU A 169 20.78 -4.59 12.01
C LEU A 169 22.10 -4.81 11.25
N GLN A 170 23.04 -3.88 11.35
CA GLN A 170 24.37 -4.02 10.75
C GLN A 170 25.16 -5.17 11.39
N LEU A 171 25.14 -5.29 12.72
CA LEU A 171 25.76 -6.43 13.43
C LEU A 171 25.12 -7.78 13.10
N SER A 172 23.81 -7.80 12.82
CA SER A 172 23.08 -9.02 12.46
C SER A 172 23.31 -9.45 11.00
N ALA A 173 23.82 -8.54 10.16
CA ALA A 173 24.14 -8.78 8.75
C ALA A 173 25.62 -9.12 8.52
N GLU A 174 26.49 -8.99 9.53
CA GLU A 174 27.89 -9.37 9.45
C GLU A 174 28.06 -10.89 9.68
N PRO A 175 28.61 -11.64 8.71
CA PRO A 175 28.78 -13.10 8.82
C PRO A 175 29.88 -13.54 9.82
N SER A 176 30.54 -12.62 10.51
CA SER A 176 31.84 -12.84 11.16
C SER A 176 31.80 -12.96 12.70
N LEU A 177 30.67 -13.38 13.28
CA LEU A 177 30.55 -13.64 14.72
C LEU A 177 30.25 -15.11 15.08
N ASN A 178 30.61 -16.04 14.19
CA ASN A 178 30.78 -17.46 14.52
C ASN A 178 32.24 -17.89 14.30
#